data_AF-A0A5D8YJI9-F1
#
_entry.id   AF-A0A5D8YJI9-F1
#
_cell.length_a   1.000
_cell.length_b   1.000
_cell.length_c   1.000
_cell.angle_alpha   90.00
_cell.angle_beta   90.00
_cell.angle_gamma   90.00
#
_symmetry.space_group_name_H-M   'P 1'
#
loop_
_entity.id
_entity.type
_entity.pdbx_description
1 polymer ?
#
loop_
_entity_poly.entity_id
_entity_poly.type
_entity_poly.pdbx_seq_one_letter_code
_entity_poly.pdbx_strand_id
1 'polypeptide(L)'
;MGGFAVNQYGYNRTTGDLDIYLKDTPENRKNLINALSDMGYGQYDMLMEVPIIAGYCEVLMDDGLYVDLMTDIPGLDKARFDEYDEMATITLVGDIELHFLHYNHLIANKKATNRLKDQLDIAELERINKNRE
;
A
#
# COMPACT_ATOMS: atom_id res chain seq x y z
N MET A 1 1.59 -1.95 0.02
CA MET A 1 0.85 -2.64 1.13
C MET A 1 -0.05 -3.72 0.54
N GLY A 2 -1.16 -4.11 1.20
CA GLY A 2 -2.22 -4.88 0.55
C GLY A 2 -1.80 -6.25 0.04
N GLY A 3 -2.33 -6.68 -1.10
CA GLY A 3 -2.05 -8.01 -1.67
C GLY A 3 -0.57 -8.22 -2.02
N PHE A 4 0.09 -7.20 -2.55
CA PHE A 4 1.51 -7.26 -2.85
C PHE A 4 2.38 -7.45 -1.60
N ALA A 5 2.05 -6.79 -0.48
CA ALA A 5 2.76 -7.01 0.78
C ALA A 5 2.55 -8.42 1.34
N VAL A 6 1.36 -9.01 1.15
CA VAL A 6 1.09 -10.40 1.54
C VAL A 6 1.98 -11.37 0.76
N ASN A 7 2.10 -11.15 -0.55
CA ASN A 7 2.97 -11.94 -1.42
C ASN A 7 4.44 -11.82 -0.99
N GLN A 8 4.90 -10.61 -0.64
CA GLN A 8 6.25 -10.38 -0.13
C GLN A 8 6.59 -11.23 1.10
N TYR A 9 5.61 -11.48 1.99
CA TYR A 9 5.80 -12.32 3.17
C TYR A 9 5.59 -13.82 2.93
N GLY A 10 5.32 -14.23 1.69
CA GLY A 10 5.36 -15.63 1.25
C GLY A 10 4.00 -16.29 1.07
N TYR A 11 2.88 -15.60 1.29
CA TYR A 11 1.56 -16.12 0.91
C TYR A 11 1.19 -15.57 -0.47
N ASN A 12 1.54 -16.30 -1.52
CA ASN A 12 1.25 -15.88 -2.89
C ASN A 12 -0.23 -16.01 -3.21
N ARG A 13 -0.88 -14.88 -3.48
CA ARG A 13 -2.22 -14.80 -4.05
C ARG A 13 -2.30 -13.75 -5.15
N THR A 14 -3.30 -13.92 -6.01
CA THR A 14 -3.66 -12.89 -6.98
C THR A 14 -4.30 -11.69 -6.28
N THR A 15 -4.01 -10.49 -6.78
CA THR A 15 -4.65 -9.24 -6.37
C THR A 15 -4.93 -8.43 -7.64
N GLY A 16 -6.06 -7.73 -7.68
CA GLY A 16 -6.51 -6.98 -8.87
C GLY A 16 -6.07 -5.51 -8.86
N ASP A 17 -5.36 -5.13 -7.80
CA ASP A 17 -5.08 -3.77 -7.38
C ASP A 17 -3.67 -3.66 -6.78
N LEU A 18 -3.05 -2.50 -6.95
CA LEU A 18 -1.83 -2.06 -6.29
C LEU A 18 -2.19 -0.98 -5.26
N ASP A 19 -2.06 -1.30 -3.99
CA ASP A 19 -2.31 -0.36 -2.90
C ASP A 19 -1.05 0.47 -2.59
N ILE A 20 -1.14 1.81 -2.74
CA ILE A 20 -0.10 2.78 -2.38
C ILE A 20 -0.55 3.62 -1.19
N TYR A 21 0.12 3.46 -0.06
CA TYR A 21 0.00 4.32 1.12
C TYR A 21 1.11 5.35 1.15
N LEU A 22 0.74 6.61 1.06
CA LEU A 22 1.67 7.74 1.03
C LEU A 22 1.46 8.68 2.22
N LYS A 23 2.55 9.28 2.69
CA LYS A 23 2.49 10.31 3.73
C LYS A 23 1.79 11.55 3.21
N ASP A 24 0.78 12.01 3.94
CA ASP A 24 -0.08 13.13 3.55
C ASP A 24 0.60 14.50 3.75
N THR A 25 1.57 14.82 2.89
CA THR A 25 2.21 16.13 2.88
C THR A 25 1.94 16.85 1.55
N PRO A 26 1.92 18.20 1.53
CA PRO A 26 1.80 18.96 0.28
C PRO A 26 2.86 18.59 -0.76
N GLU A 27 4.08 18.30 -0.30
CA GLU A 27 5.19 17.88 -1.16
C GLU A 27 4.91 16.51 -1.81
N ASN A 28 4.49 15.52 -1.03
CA ASN A 28 4.18 14.20 -1.57
C ASN A 28 2.96 14.21 -2.48
N ARG A 29 1.94 15.03 -2.19
CA ARG A 29 0.79 15.23 -3.08
C ARG A 29 1.23 15.79 -4.42
N LYS A 30 2.10 16.80 -4.41
CA LYS A 30 2.67 17.37 -5.64
C LYS A 30 3.50 16.35 -6.42
N ASN A 31 4.33 15.58 -5.73
CA ASN A 31 5.13 14.52 -6.36
C ASN A 31 4.26 13.42 -6.96
N LEU A 32 3.17 13.03 -6.31
CA LEU A 32 2.17 12.12 -6.85
C LEU A 32 1.52 12.68 -8.13
N ILE A 33 1.05 13.93 -8.11
CA ILE A 33 0.43 14.58 -9.28
C ILE A 33 1.41 14.63 -10.46
N ASN A 34 2.66 15.02 -10.20
CA ASN A 34 3.70 15.06 -11.23
C ASN A 34 3.97 13.66 -11.79
N ALA A 35 4.10 12.63 -10.93
CA ALA A 35 4.33 11.26 -11.37
C ALA A 35 3.20 10.75 -12.29
N LEU A 36 1.93 10.99 -11.90
CA LEU A 36 0.78 10.62 -12.73
C LEU A 36 0.77 11.37 -14.08
N SER A 37 1.12 12.65 -14.06
CA SER A 37 1.24 13.46 -15.27
C SER A 37 2.36 12.98 -16.19
N ASP A 38 3.55 12.71 -15.64
CA ASP A 38 4.74 12.25 -16.38
C ASP A 38 4.51 10.87 -17.01
N MET A 39 3.70 10.03 -16.38
CA MET A 39 3.25 8.74 -16.92
C MET A 39 2.13 8.86 -17.98
N GLY A 40 1.57 10.05 -18.19
CA GLY A 40 0.52 10.29 -19.19
C GLY A 40 -0.90 9.98 -18.71
N TYR A 41 -1.11 9.71 -17.41
CA TYR A 41 -2.44 9.47 -16.84
C TYR A 41 -3.23 10.76 -16.56
N GLY A 42 -2.61 11.92 -16.76
CA GLY A 42 -3.22 13.24 -16.60
C GLY A 42 -2.75 13.96 -15.33
N GLN A 43 -3.04 15.26 -15.28
CA GLN A 43 -2.66 16.12 -14.18
C GLN A 43 -3.88 16.38 -13.28
N TYR A 44 -3.87 15.76 -12.10
CA TYR A 44 -4.98 15.79 -11.14
C TYR A 44 -4.74 16.82 -10.03
N ASP A 45 -4.65 18.11 -10.37
CA ASP A 45 -4.33 19.19 -9.40
C ASP A 45 -5.28 19.22 -8.19
N MET A 46 -6.52 18.76 -8.36
CA MET A 46 -7.50 18.61 -7.27
C MET A 46 -7.01 17.74 -6.10
N LEU A 47 -6.08 16.81 -6.34
CA LEU A 47 -5.46 15.99 -5.29
C LEU A 47 -4.70 16.82 -4.24
N MET A 48 -4.42 18.10 -4.51
CA MET A 48 -3.88 19.01 -3.50
C MET A 48 -4.87 19.32 -2.38
N GLU A 49 -6.18 19.27 -2.65
CA GLU A 49 -7.22 19.74 -1.74
C GLU A 49 -8.16 18.63 -1.27
N VAL A 50 -8.37 17.60 -2.08
CA VAL A 50 -9.31 16.53 -1.75
C VAL A 50 -8.67 15.47 -0.83
N PRO A 51 -9.47 14.78 -0.01
CA PRO A 51 -9.01 13.58 0.70
C PRO A 51 -8.61 12.47 -0.27
N ILE A 52 -7.52 11.76 0.04
CA ILE A 52 -7.05 10.58 -0.70
C ILE A 52 -7.44 9.33 0.10
N ILE A 53 -8.58 8.73 -0.25
CA ILE A 53 -9.24 7.67 0.53
C ILE A 53 -9.21 6.36 -0.24
N ALA A 54 -8.78 5.29 0.43
CA ALA A 54 -8.79 3.93 -0.11
C ALA A 54 -10.16 3.55 -0.70
N GLY A 55 -10.17 3.00 -1.91
CA GLY A 55 -11.36 2.62 -2.66
C GLY A 55 -12.14 3.78 -3.30
N TYR A 56 -11.64 5.01 -3.21
CA TYR A 56 -12.21 6.19 -3.88
C TYR A 56 -11.21 6.93 -4.75
N CYS A 57 -9.91 6.69 -4.56
CA CYS A 57 -8.83 7.33 -5.31
C CYS A 57 -8.05 6.28 -6.08
N GLU A 58 -8.64 5.79 -7.16
CA GLU A 58 -8.08 4.73 -7.98
C GLU A 58 -7.66 5.26 -9.36
N VAL A 59 -6.49 4.82 -9.85
CA VAL A 59 -6.01 5.12 -11.20
C VAL A 59 -5.90 3.81 -11.99
N LEU A 60 -6.57 3.71 -13.13
CA LEU A 60 -6.45 2.57 -14.04
C LEU A 60 -5.16 2.68 -14.86
N MET A 61 -4.29 1.69 -14.74
CA MET A 61 -3.04 1.59 -15.48
C MET A 61 -3.25 0.90 -16.84
N ASP A 62 -2.29 1.09 -17.76
CA ASP A 62 -2.31 0.52 -19.12
C ASP A 62 -2.40 -1.02 -19.16
N ASP A 63 -1.89 -1.71 -18.14
CA ASP A 63 -1.93 -3.16 -18.01
C ASP A 63 -3.26 -3.70 -17.43
N GLY A 64 -4.20 -2.79 -17.14
CA GLY A 64 -5.50 -3.10 -16.55
C GLY A 64 -5.50 -3.22 -15.03
N LEU A 65 -4.37 -2.95 -14.37
CA LEU A 65 -4.28 -2.91 -12.91
C LEU A 65 -4.82 -1.58 -12.38
N TYR A 66 -5.58 -1.62 -11.29
CA TYR A 66 -5.93 -0.41 -10.55
C TYR A 66 -4.86 -0.09 -9.52
N VAL A 67 -4.43 1.17 -9.46
CA VAL A 67 -3.62 1.68 -8.35
C VAL A 67 -4.56 2.41 -7.40
N ASP A 68 -4.78 1.85 -6.21
CA ASP A 68 -5.57 2.49 -5.15
C ASP A 68 -4.65 3.33 -4.27
N LEU A 69 -4.99 4.61 -4.11
CA LEU A 69 -4.21 5.61 -3.40
C LEU A 69 -4.87 5.93 -2.06
N MET A 70 -4.08 5.98 -0.99
CA MET A 70 -4.61 6.22 0.35
C MET A 70 -3.61 6.95 1.25
N THR A 71 -4.07 7.93 2.02
CA THR A 71 -3.24 8.62 3.04
C THR A 71 -3.56 8.23 4.47
N ASP A 72 -4.57 7.38 4.66
CA ASP A 72 -4.98 6.85 5.95
C ASP A 72 -5.46 5.41 5.77
N ILE A 73 -5.15 4.54 6.73
CA ILE A 73 -5.53 3.14 6.69
C ILE A 73 -5.95 2.59 8.05
N PRO A 74 -6.97 1.70 8.09
CA PRO A 74 -7.41 1.12 9.35
C PRO A 74 -6.27 0.38 10.08
N GLY A 75 -6.22 0.52 11.40
CA GLY A 75 -5.28 -0.20 12.26
C GLY A 75 -3.92 0.45 12.43
N LEU A 76 -3.61 1.51 11.66
CA LEU A 76 -2.40 2.32 11.80
C LEU A 76 -2.78 3.80 11.96
N ASP A 77 -2.00 4.55 12.73
CA ASP A 77 -2.21 5.99 12.92
C ASP A 77 -1.39 6.76 11.89
N LYS A 78 -2.06 7.50 11.00
CA LYS A 78 -1.39 8.32 9.98
C LYS A 78 -0.35 9.30 10.54
N ALA A 79 -0.46 9.72 11.81
CA ALA A 79 0.53 10.58 12.45
C ALA A 79 1.89 9.88 12.66
N ARG A 80 1.91 8.54 12.64
CA ARG A 80 3.09 7.69 12.83
C ARG A 80 3.65 7.12 11.53
N PHE A 81 3.28 7.72 10.38
CA PHE A 81 3.74 7.26 9.06
C PHE A 81 5.26 7.01 9.01
N ASP A 82 6.05 7.94 9.55
CA ASP A 82 7.52 7.87 9.49
C ASP A 82 8.05 6.61 10.19
N GLU A 83 7.45 6.22 11.31
CA GLU A 83 7.81 4.97 12.00
C GLU A 83 7.49 3.73 11.15
N TYR A 84 6.42 3.79 10.36
CA TYR A 84 6.01 2.68 9.50
C TYR A 84 6.90 2.53 8.28
N ASP A 85 7.37 3.65 7.73
CA ASP A 85 8.33 3.69 6.63
C ASP A 85 9.73 3.26 7.07
N GLU A 86 10.19 3.73 8.23
CA GLU A 86 11.48 3.30 8.81
C GLU A 86 11.53 1.78 9.08
N MET A 87 10.40 1.18 9.47
CA MET A 87 10.28 -0.26 9.68
C MET A 87 9.95 -1.05 8.41
N ALA A 88 9.76 -0.40 7.26
CA ALA A 88 9.32 -1.04 6.04
C ALA A 88 10.28 -2.16 5.61
N THR A 89 9.72 -3.23 5.04
CA THR A 89 10.51 -4.24 4.35
C THR A 89 10.85 -3.71 2.96
N ILE A 90 12.13 -3.42 2.72
CA ILE A 90 12.64 -2.91 1.45
C ILE A 90 13.01 -4.06 0.53
N THR A 91 12.52 -4.03 -0.70
CA THR A 91 12.89 -4.97 -1.77
C THR A 91 13.35 -4.21 -2.99
N LEU A 92 14.51 -4.57 -3.54
CA LEU A 92 15.04 -3.95 -4.74
C LEU A 92 14.53 -4.68 -5.99
N VAL A 93 13.91 -3.94 -6.90
CA VAL A 93 13.48 -4.42 -8.22
C VAL A 93 14.19 -3.57 -9.27
N GLY A 94 15.23 -4.12 -9.87
CA GLY A 94 16.15 -3.33 -10.72
C GLY A 94 16.92 -2.32 -9.87
N ASP A 95 16.73 -1.05 -10.15
CA ASP A 95 17.26 0.11 -9.42
C ASP A 95 16.20 0.79 -8.53
N ILE A 96 14.99 0.23 -8.45
CA ILE A 96 13.87 0.80 -7.70
C ILE A 96 13.72 0.08 -6.37
N GLU A 97 13.74 0.86 -5.28
CA GLU A 97 13.42 0.37 -3.94
C GLU A 97 11.91 0.36 -3.71
N LEU A 98 11.35 -0.82 -3.41
CA LEU A 98 9.95 -1.00 -3.05
C LEU A 98 9.81 -1.14 -1.54
N HIS A 99 8.98 -0.28 -0.96
CA HIS A 99 8.70 -0.25 0.47
C HIS A 99 7.39 -0.99 0.76
N PHE A 100 7.48 -2.11 1.47
CA PHE A 100 6.33 -2.85 1.96
C PHE A 100 6.10 -2.58 3.44
N LEU A 101 4.84 -2.41 3.85
CA LEU A 101 4.49 -2.37 5.27
C LEU A 101 5.11 -3.55 6.00
N HIS A 102 5.82 -3.28 7.09
CA HIS A 102 6.36 -4.31 7.96
C HIS A 102 5.29 -5.35 8.33
N TYR A 103 5.69 -6.61 8.51
CA TYR A 103 4.80 -7.72 8.81
C TYR A 103 3.79 -7.39 9.93
N ASN A 104 4.28 -6.85 11.04
CA ASN A 104 3.43 -6.46 12.18
C ASN A 104 2.38 -5.40 11.81
N HIS A 105 2.76 -4.40 11.01
CA HIS A 105 1.86 -3.34 10.56
C HIS A 105 0.85 -3.86 9.54
N LEU A 106 1.26 -4.77 8.65
CA LEU A 106 0.35 -5.46 7.74
C LEU A 106 -0.68 -6.29 8.49
N ILE A 107 -0.27 -7.07 9.50
CA ILE A 107 -1.19 -7.85 10.33
C ILE A 107 -2.14 -6.92 11.11
N ALA A 108 -1.65 -5.82 11.68
CA ALA A 108 -2.49 -4.83 12.37
C ALA A 108 -3.55 -4.24 11.42
N ASN A 109 -3.15 -3.83 10.22
CA ASN A 109 -4.05 -3.30 9.20
C ASN A 109 -5.12 -4.32 8.78
N LYS A 110 -4.73 -5.58 8.56
CA LYS A 110 -5.65 -6.66 8.21
C LYS A 110 -6.63 -7.00 9.32
N LYS A 111 -6.19 -6.97 10.59
CA LYS A 111 -7.07 -7.17 11.75
C LYS A 111 -8.09 -6.05 11.89
N ALA A 112 -7.70 -4.81 11.57
CA ALA A 112 -8.60 -3.65 11.64
C ALA A 112 -9.62 -3.61 10.49
N THR A 113 -9.24 -4.04 9.29
CA THR A 113 -10.15 -4.12 8.12
C THR A 113 -11.06 -5.34 8.17
N ASN A 114 -10.56 -6.47 8.65
CA ASN A 114 -11.29 -7.70 8.96
C ASN A 114 -12.21 -8.24 7.84
N ARG A 115 -11.84 -8.08 6.57
CA ARG A 115 -12.56 -8.72 5.45
C ARG A 115 -12.25 -10.22 5.46
N LEU A 116 -13.11 -11.05 4.85
CA LEU A 116 -12.88 -12.49 4.73
C LEU A 116 -11.50 -12.83 4.12
N LYS A 117 -11.10 -12.07 3.09
CA LYS A 117 -9.77 -12.21 2.49
C LYS A 117 -8.63 -11.84 3.44
N ASP A 118 -8.82 -10.84 4.30
CA ASP A 118 -7.79 -10.44 5.28
C ASP A 118 -7.64 -11.48 6.39
N GLN A 119 -8.73 -12.14 6.81
CA GLN A 119 -8.67 -13.24 7.77
C GLN A 119 -7.86 -14.42 7.22
N LEU A 120 -8.07 -14.77 5.94
CA LEU A 120 -7.29 -15.80 5.27
C LEU A 120 -5.81 -15.38 5.13
N ASP A 121 -5.56 -14.15 4.70
CA ASP A 121 -4.21 -13.59 4.61
C ASP A 121 -3.48 -13.69 5.97
N ILE A 122 -4.13 -13.29 7.07
CA ILE A 122 -3.56 -13.39 8.43
C ILE A 122 -3.24 -14.86 8.78
N ALA A 123 -4.19 -15.78 8.56
CA ALA A 123 -4.01 -17.18 8.94
C ALA A 123 -2.83 -17.83 8.20
N GLU A 124 -2.68 -17.57 6.90
CA GLU A 124 -1.57 -18.12 6.12
C GLU A 124 -0.24 -17.46 6.46
N LEU A 125 -0.21 -16.14 6.64
CA LEU A 125 0.99 -15.42 7.04
C LEU A 125 1.49 -15.87 8.42
N GLU A 126 0.60 -16.01 9.41
CA GLU A 126 0.95 -16.52 10.74
C GLU A 126 1.44 -17.97 10.68
N ARG A 127 0.85 -18.82 9.82
CA ARG A 127 1.31 -20.20 9.59
C ARG A 127 2.71 -20.23 8.99
N ILE A 128 2.99 -19.39 8.00
CA ILE A 128 4.31 -19.30 7.36
C ILE A 128 5.36 -18.79 8.34
N ASN A 129 5.05 -17.75 9.11
CA ASN A 129 5.98 -17.16 10.07
C ASN A 129 6.39 -18.17 11.16
N LYS A 130 5.45 -18.95 11.70
CA LYS A 130 5.74 -20.00 12.69
C LYS A 130 6.65 -21.11 12.19
N ASN A 131 6.69 -21.37 10.88
CA ASN A 131 7.56 -22.40 10.29
C ASN A 131 8.96 -21.87 9.96
N ARG A 132 9.22 -20.57 10.13
CA ARG A 132 10.54 -19.94 9.94
C ARG A 132 11.32 -19.81 11.26
N GLU A 133 10.65 -19.95 12.39
CA GLU A 133 11.23 -20.04 13.74
C GLU A 133 11.60 -21.50 14.07
#